data_AF-A0A2D5B0D3-F1
#
_entry.id   AF-A0A2D5B0D3-F1
#
_cell.length_a   1.000
_cell.length_b   1.000
_cell.length_c   1.000
_cell.angle_alpha   90.00
_cell.angle_beta   90.00
_cell.angle_gamma   90.00
#
_symmetry.space_group_name_H-M   'P 1'
#
loop_
_entity.id
_entity.type
_entity.pdbx_description
1 polymer ?
#
loop_
_entity_poly.entity_id
_entity_poly.type
_entity_poly.pdbx_seq_one_letter_code
_entity_poly.pdbx_strand_id
1 'polypeptide(L)'
;MILGWQAITLLRVLVMPLVVGVGLMRALGFRASSDRIGYWGWSWIGGTLVTALVLFGWLWWGLPSVWGIELVLSVLAAGLFVLGRRVRPQIPSPVPESAAWEKRLFFGVLTLALVVCGVRILLATGEVVHRADEATFWSFHAKVIFENGGFTPGYTEMSTSASMRHPDYPLLNPLLQLWTYLHYGDITHVANRVPIQMFSLALVLVLGSALRRAARGWVASALLIVFLGCGYALIWTKRAHGDVLVGLGALVLLDGYFRHRAASGESAWWRLSLLGACLCLWSKNEGMLVLLCGLGALALAQLHLLRHRDALKDALRPRAAYLALLAPLLIIALNSAFNAHFGYRSDVLTGEGAPTGMGIFEALGEKGGERLPLVASYFWNNLLLRPSHSGYVLLAFLLIVVIAPKFVWQSPLGVPALALIGFMLGVFVVFLGTGRELDRHLRSAAARVLFQCVPAATLWLAVTYDELCSTRRRRSAWPGPPRRYGTKSL
;
A
#
# COMPACT_ATOMS: atom_id res chain seq x y z
N MET A 1 -6.08 -14.18 -36.03
CA MET A 1 -6.83 -12.93 -35.76
C MET A 1 -7.18 -12.77 -34.28
N ILE A 2 -7.77 -13.78 -33.62
CA ILE A 2 -8.19 -13.73 -32.19
C ILE A 2 -7.05 -13.36 -31.23
N LEU A 3 -5.87 -13.97 -31.37
CA LEU A 3 -4.70 -13.67 -30.51
C LEU A 3 -4.23 -12.22 -30.61
N GLY A 4 -4.27 -11.64 -31.82
CA GLY A 4 -3.87 -10.26 -32.06
C GLY A 4 -4.80 -9.26 -31.37
N TRP A 5 -6.11 -9.51 -31.45
CA TRP A 5 -7.12 -8.68 -30.77
C TRP A 5 -6.96 -8.73 -29.24
N GLN A 6 -6.84 -9.92 -28.66
CA GLN A 6 -6.66 -10.08 -27.20
C GLN A 6 -5.39 -9.37 -26.69
N ALA A 7 -4.28 -9.46 -27.44
CA ALA A 7 -3.05 -8.77 -27.11
C ALA A 7 -3.21 -7.24 -27.14
N ILE A 8 -3.89 -6.69 -28.15
CA ILE A 8 -4.17 -5.26 -28.25
C ILE A 8 -5.09 -4.81 -27.11
N THR A 9 -6.13 -5.58 -26.80
CA THR A 9 -7.06 -5.29 -25.70
C THR A 9 -6.33 -5.27 -24.35
N LEU A 10 -5.49 -6.27 -24.09
CA LEU A 10 -4.67 -6.30 -22.88
C LEU A 10 -3.71 -5.11 -22.81
N LEU A 11 -3.09 -4.75 -23.95
CA LEU A 11 -2.21 -3.59 -24.02
C LEU A 11 -2.97 -2.31 -23.67
N ARG A 12 -4.20 -2.11 -24.17
CA ARG A 12 -5.04 -0.95 -23.83
C ARG A 12 -5.38 -0.91 -22.34
N VAL A 13 -5.79 -2.04 -21.78
CA VAL A 13 -6.10 -2.21 -20.35
C VAL A 13 -4.93 -1.75 -19.47
N LEU A 14 -3.69 -2.00 -19.90
CA LEU A 14 -2.47 -1.68 -19.14
C LEU A 14 -1.87 -0.30 -19.47
N VAL A 15 -1.75 0.05 -20.75
CA VAL A 15 -1.08 1.28 -21.19
C VAL A 15 -1.90 2.50 -20.80
N MET A 16 -3.23 2.43 -20.88
CA MET A 16 -4.06 3.61 -20.64
C MET A 16 -3.95 4.13 -19.20
N PRO A 17 -4.14 3.31 -18.14
CA PRO A 17 -3.86 3.74 -16.78
C PRO A 17 -2.42 4.22 -16.63
N LEU A 18 -1.43 3.50 -17.20
CA LEU A 18 -0.03 3.90 -17.07
C LEU A 18 0.26 5.29 -17.65
N VAL A 19 -0.28 5.63 -18.82
CA VAL A 19 -0.11 6.94 -19.47
C VAL A 19 -0.74 8.05 -18.64
N VAL A 20 -1.97 7.85 -18.14
CA VAL A 20 -2.63 8.76 -17.19
C VAL A 20 -1.76 8.96 -15.95
N GLY A 21 -1.22 7.87 -15.43
CA GLY A 21 -0.32 7.85 -14.28
C GLY A 21 0.97 8.65 -14.50
N VAL A 22 1.62 8.50 -15.65
CA VAL A 22 2.80 9.28 -16.04
C VAL A 22 2.44 10.77 -16.09
N GLY A 23 1.29 11.13 -16.66
CA GLY A 23 0.75 12.49 -16.64
C GLY A 23 0.57 13.02 -15.23
N LEU A 24 -0.09 12.26 -14.35
CA LEU A 24 -0.31 12.62 -12.96
C LEU A 24 1.01 12.82 -12.21
N MET A 25 1.96 11.89 -12.33
CA MET A 25 3.25 11.99 -11.67
C MET A 25 3.98 13.26 -12.09
N ARG A 26 3.92 13.63 -13.38
CA ARG A 26 4.48 14.89 -13.89
C ARG A 26 3.78 16.12 -13.31
N ALA A 27 2.45 16.10 -13.19
CA ALA A 27 1.68 17.16 -12.54
C ALA A 27 1.98 17.28 -11.04
N LEU A 28 2.37 16.19 -10.38
CA LEU A 28 2.82 16.21 -8.98
C LEU A 28 4.28 16.66 -8.81
N GLY A 29 5.01 16.85 -9.92
CA GLY A 29 6.42 17.28 -9.96
C GLY A 29 7.42 16.13 -10.12
N PHE A 30 6.97 14.88 -10.19
CA PHE A 30 7.84 13.72 -10.33
C PHE A 30 8.21 13.45 -11.79
N ARG A 31 9.47 13.11 -12.02
CA ARG A 31 9.98 12.66 -13.32
C ARG A 31 10.67 11.31 -13.15
N ALA A 32 10.90 10.62 -14.26
CA ALA A 32 11.78 9.46 -14.26
C ALA A 32 13.19 9.81 -13.74
N SER A 33 13.67 11.05 -13.92
CA SER A 33 14.94 11.51 -13.34
C SER A 33 14.91 11.63 -11.82
N SER A 34 13.75 11.87 -11.20
CA SER A 34 13.60 11.95 -9.74
C SER A 34 13.86 10.58 -9.09
N ASP A 35 13.33 9.51 -9.69
CA ASP A 35 13.58 8.12 -9.26
C ASP A 35 13.16 7.12 -10.35
N ARG A 36 14.09 6.69 -11.23
CA ARG A 36 13.74 5.86 -12.41
C ARG A 36 13.00 4.58 -12.07
N ILE A 37 13.31 3.96 -10.93
CA ILE A 37 12.72 2.68 -10.51
C ILE A 37 11.34 2.94 -9.90
N GLY A 38 11.25 3.84 -8.92
CA GLY A 38 10.00 4.15 -8.22
C GLY A 38 8.95 4.80 -9.13
N TYR A 39 9.39 5.63 -10.09
CA TYR A 39 8.52 6.40 -10.97
C TYR A 39 7.47 5.55 -11.71
N TRP A 40 7.86 4.38 -12.20
CA TRP A 40 6.93 3.49 -12.91
C TRP A 40 5.90 2.85 -11.98
N GLY A 41 6.31 2.47 -10.77
CA GLY A 41 5.39 1.98 -9.74
C GLY A 41 4.40 3.06 -9.29
N TRP A 42 4.86 4.29 -9.04
CA TRP A 42 3.99 5.41 -8.68
C TRP A 42 3.06 5.82 -9.82
N SER A 43 3.53 5.76 -11.06
CA SER A 43 2.71 6.03 -12.24
C SER A 43 1.59 4.99 -12.34
N TRP A 44 1.88 3.70 -12.16
CA TRP A 44 0.84 2.67 -12.14
C TRP A 44 -0.23 2.93 -11.07
N ILE A 45 0.18 3.28 -9.84
CA ILE A 45 -0.74 3.60 -8.74
C ILE A 45 -1.61 4.81 -9.08
N GLY A 46 -1.00 5.91 -9.51
CA GLY A 46 -1.72 7.14 -9.84
C GLY A 46 -2.69 6.95 -10.99
N GLY A 47 -2.26 6.23 -12.03
CA GLY A 47 -3.05 5.94 -13.21
C GLY A 47 -4.28 5.09 -12.93
N THR A 48 -4.11 4.03 -12.14
CA THR A 48 -5.20 3.13 -11.75
C THR A 48 -6.21 3.80 -10.81
N LEU A 49 -5.76 4.66 -9.89
CA LEU A 49 -6.64 5.48 -9.05
C LEU A 49 -7.49 6.44 -9.91
N VAL A 50 -6.88 7.16 -10.86
CA VAL A 50 -7.64 8.05 -11.76
C VAL A 50 -8.61 7.25 -12.64
N THR A 51 -8.18 6.11 -13.17
CA THR A 51 -9.02 5.22 -13.99
C THR A 51 -10.25 4.76 -13.20
N ALA A 52 -10.05 4.30 -11.97
CA ALA A 52 -11.14 3.89 -11.10
C ALA A 52 -12.05 5.06 -10.72
N LEU A 53 -11.54 6.29 -10.54
CA LEU A 53 -12.38 7.47 -10.24
C LEU A 53 -13.28 7.83 -11.41
N VAL A 54 -12.74 7.78 -12.63
CA VAL A 54 -13.53 8.00 -13.84
C VAL A 54 -14.60 6.92 -14.00
N LEU A 55 -14.26 5.65 -13.79
CA LEU A 55 -15.22 4.54 -13.81
C LEU A 55 -16.30 4.73 -12.74
N PHE A 56 -15.91 4.97 -11.49
CA PHE A 56 -16.82 5.17 -10.38
C PHE A 56 -17.83 6.29 -10.67
N GLY A 57 -17.34 7.44 -11.17
CA GLY A 57 -18.20 8.54 -11.57
C GLY A 57 -19.16 8.15 -12.70
N TRP A 58 -18.64 7.49 -13.74
CA TRP A 58 -19.43 7.13 -14.92
C TRP A 58 -20.58 6.16 -14.62
N LEU A 59 -20.34 5.18 -13.75
CA LEU A 59 -21.30 4.10 -13.47
C LEU A 59 -22.62 4.56 -12.86
N TRP A 60 -22.70 5.79 -12.37
CA TRP A 60 -23.96 6.42 -11.92
C TRP A 60 -24.91 6.78 -13.07
N TRP A 61 -24.41 6.89 -14.31
CA TRP A 61 -25.22 7.14 -15.51
C TRP A 61 -25.42 5.88 -16.37
N GLY A 62 -25.05 4.71 -15.84
CA GLY A 62 -25.12 3.43 -16.54
C GLY A 62 -23.76 2.98 -17.10
N LEU A 63 -23.77 1.87 -17.86
CA LEU A 63 -22.55 1.23 -18.31
C LEU A 63 -21.86 2.11 -19.36
N PRO A 64 -20.60 2.50 -19.13
CA PRO A 64 -19.87 3.29 -20.09
C PRO A 64 -19.60 2.51 -21.38
N SER A 65 -19.68 3.21 -22.52
CA SER A 65 -18.90 2.82 -23.68
C SER A 65 -17.41 2.92 -23.32
N VAL A 66 -16.66 1.83 -23.54
CA VAL A 66 -15.21 1.79 -23.28
C VAL A 66 -14.47 2.93 -24.00
N TRP A 67 -14.93 3.28 -25.20
CA TRP A 67 -14.38 4.40 -25.99
C TRP A 67 -14.61 5.76 -25.32
N GLY A 68 -15.75 5.94 -24.65
CA GLY A 68 -16.05 7.16 -23.90
C GLY A 68 -15.11 7.35 -22.71
N ILE A 69 -14.86 6.28 -21.96
CA ILE A 69 -13.89 6.29 -20.85
C ILE A 69 -12.48 6.57 -21.37
N GLU A 70 -12.03 5.87 -22.41
CA GLU A 70 -10.71 6.10 -22.98
C GLU A 70 -10.52 7.54 -23.47
N LEU A 71 -11.55 8.13 -24.08
CA LEU A 71 -11.51 9.52 -24.51
C LEU A 71 -11.31 10.44 -23.28
N VAL A 72 -12.11 10.27 -22.23
CA VAL A 72 -11.97 11.06 -20.99
C VAL A 72 -10.58 10.88 -20.38
N LEU A 73 -10.10 9.63 -20.25
CA LEU A 73 -8.77 9.35 -19.72
C LEU A 73 -7.67 9.96 -20.61
N SER A 74 -7.85 10.00 -21.93
CA SER A 74 -6.88 10.60 -22.87
C SER A 74 -6.82 12.11 -22.71
N VAL A 75 -7.98 12.76 -22.60
CA VAL A 75 -8.08 14.20 -22.33
C VAL A 75 -7.47 14.54 -20.98
N LEU A 76 -7.77 13.77 -19.93
CA LEU A 76 -7.18 13.93 -18.60
C LEU A 76 -5.66 13.74 -18.64
N ALA A 77 -5.16 12.70 -19.31
CA ALA A 77 -3.73 12.48 -19.47
C ALA A 77 -3.07 13.68 -20.16
N ALA A 78 -3.62 14.15 -21.28
CA ALA A 78 -3.11 15.32 -22.01
C ALA A 78 -3.09 16.58 -21.13
N GLY A 79 -4.18 16.86 -20.40
CA GLY A 79 -4.27 17.98 -19.46
C GLY A 79 -3.22 17.88 -18.34
N LEU A 80 -3.04 16.70 -17.75
CA LEU A 80 -2.03 16.45 -16.73
C LEU A 80 -0.60 16.59 -17.28
N PHE A 81 -0.35 16.20 -18.53
CA PHE A 81 0.93 16.44 -19.20
C PHE A 81 1.19 17.94 -19.39
N VAL A 82 0.20 18.72 -19.82
CA VAL A 82 0.31 20.17 -20.00
C VAL A 82 0.55 20.85 -18.66
N LEU A 83 -0.23 20.53 -17.63
CA LEU A 83 -0.05 21.04 -16.28
C LEU A 83 1.36 20.68 -15.75
N GLY A 84 1.76 19.43 -15.94
CA GLY A 84 3.06 18.92 -15.55
C GLY A 84 4.22 19.68 -16.20
N ARG A 85 4.08 20.26 -17.40
CA ARG A 85 5.16 21.08 -17.99
C ARG A 85 5.46 22.34 -17.18
N ARG A 86 4.48 22.87 -16.44
CA ARG A 86 4.62 24.07 -15.60
C ARG A 86 5.15 23.77 -14.20
N VAL A 87 5.12 22.51 -13.78
CA VAL A 87 5.57 22.11 -12.44
C VAL A 87 7.07 21.84 -12.43
N ARG A 88 7.78 22.52 -11.53
CA ARG A 88 9.21 22.33 -11.31
C ARG A 88 9.50 20.85 -10.98
N PRO A 89 10.40 20.18 -11.70
CA PRO A 89 10.79 18.82 -11.38
C PRO A 89 11.36 18.71 -9.96
N GLN A 90 10.93 17.68 -9.25
CA GLN A 90 11.44 17.31 -7.95
C GLN A 90 12.91 16.91 -8.04
N ILE A 91 13.73 17.44 -7.13
CA ILE A 91 15.14 17.08 -7.03
C ILE A 91 15.24 15.59 -6.67
N PRO A 92 16.06 14.80 -7.38
CA PRO A 92 16.28 13.40 -7.06
C PRO A 92 16.75 13.23 -5.63
N SER A 93 16.18 12.27 -4.91
CA SER A 93 16.69 11.95 -3.57
C SER A 93 18.09 11.35 -3.70
N PRO A 94 19.04 11.73 -2.82
CA PRO A 94 20.38 11.15 -2.84
C PRO A 94 20.31 9.64 -2.61
N VAL A 95 21.11 8.90 -3.37
CA VAL A 95 21.30 7.46 -3.19
C VAL A 95 22.66 7.26 -2.50
N PRO A 96 22.75 6.48 -1.42
CA PRO A 96 24.01 6.21 -0.76
C PRO A 96 25.09 5.73 -1.75
N GLU A 97 26.30 6.28 -1.62
CA GLU A 97 27.44 5.82 -2.41
C GLU A 97 27.67 4.32 -2.13
N SER A 98 27.62 3.53 -3.20
CA SER A 98 27.76 2.08 -3.16
C SER A 98 28.83 1.67 -4.16
N ALA A 99 29.58 0.62 -3.83
CA ALA A 99 30.58 0.05 -4.72
C ALA A 99 29.92 -0.47 -6.01
N ALA A 100 30.67 -0.54 -7.11
CA ALA A 100 30.12 -0.97 -8.40
C ALA A 100 29.50 -2.37 -8.34
N TRP A 101 30.09 -3.30 -7.58
CA TRP A 101 29.57 -4.64 -7.38
C TRP A 101 28.25 -4.64 -6.59
N GLU A 102 28.08 -3.76 -5.59
CA GLU A 102 26.83 -3.63 -4.81
C GLU A 102 25.68 -3.14 -5.69
N LYS A 103 25.97 -2.20 -6.59
CA LYS A 103 25.01 -1.71 -7.59
C LYS A 103 24.59 -2.84 -8.53
N ARG A 104 25.55 -3.58 -9.08
CA ARG A 104 25.29 -4.74 -9.96
C ARG A 104 24.46 -5.81 -9.25
N LEU A 105 24.81 -6.14 -8.00
CA LEU A 105 24.06 -7.09 -7.18
C LEU A 105 22.62 -6.63 -6.99
N PHE A 106 22.41 -5.36 -6.60
CA PHE A 106 21.08 -4.81 -6.40
C PHE A 106 20.22 -4.87 -7.66
N PHE A 107 20.76 -4.44 -8.81
CA PHE A 107 20.03 -4.51 -10.06
C PHE A 107 19.77 -5.96 -10.51
N GLY A 108 20.71 -6.87 -10.30
CA GLY A 108 20.51 -8.30 -10.55
C GLY A 108 19.36 -8.90 -9.74
N VAL A 109 19.32 -8.60 -8.43
CA VAL A 109 18.24 -9.04 -7.53
C VAL A 109 16.91 -8.40 -7.91
N LEU A 110 16.89 -7.10 -8.23
CA LEU A 110 15.66 -6.43 -8.67
C LEU A 110 15.13 -7.02 -9.99
N THR A 111 16.00 -7.28 -10.96
CA THR A 111 15.61 -7.94 -12.21
C THR A 111 15.06 -9.34 -11.94
N LEU A 112 15.74 -10.14 -11.11
CA LEU A 112 15.24 -11.45 -10.70
C LEU A 112 13.86 -11.36 -10.05
N ALA A 113 13.67 -10.39 -9.15
CA ALA A 113 12.38 -10.13 -8.49
C ALA A 113 11.26 -9.88 -9.50
N LEU A 114 11.51 -9.00 -10.47
CA LEU A 114 10.55 -8.66 -11.52
C LEU A 114 10.25 -9.84 -12.44
N VAL A 115 11.27 -10.60 -12.84
CA VAL A 115 11.11 -11.82 -13.65
C VAL A 115 10.28 -12.85 -12.89
N VAL A 116 10.58 -13.09 -11.61
CA VAL A 116 9.82 -14.02 -10.76
C VAL A 116 8.35 -13.59 -10.64
N CYS A 117 8.08 -12.30 -10.43
CA CYS A 117 6.71 -11.79 -10.43
C CYS A 117 6.03 -12.00 -11.80
N GLY A 118 6.71 -11.67 -12.90
CA GLY A 118 6.18 -11.84 -14.26
C GLY A 118 5.87 -13.31 -14.58
N VAL A 119 6.78 -14.24 -14.26
CA VAL A 119 6.55 -15.68 -14.43
C VAL A 119 5.34 -16.13 -13.62
N ARG A 120 5.18 -15.68 -12.37
CA ARG A 120 4.02 -16.05 -11.54
C ARG A 120 2.70 -15.51 -12.07
N ILE A 121 2.71 -14.29 -12.60
CA ILE A 121 1.57 -13.70 -13.31
C ILE A 121 1.19 -14.56 -14.51
N LEU A 122 2.17 -14.94 -15.33
CA LEU A 122 1.96 -15.81 -16.49
C LEU A 122 1.43 -17.18 -16.06
N LEU A 123 2.01 -17.83 -15.05
CA LEU A 123 1.53 -19.11 -14.54
C LEU A 123 0.09 -19.03 -14.02
N ALA A 124 -0.27 -17.92 -13.37
CA ALA A 124 -1.63 -17.70 -12.89
C ALA A 124 -2.66 -17.59 -14.02
N THR A 125 -2.25 -17.32 -15.27
CA THR A 125 -3.18 -17.33 -16.40
C THR A 125 -3.81 -18.70 -16.67
N GLY A 126 -3.19 -19.79 -16.20
CA GLY A 126 -3.75 -21.14 -16.27
C GLY A 126 -4.77 -21.47 -15.16
N GLU A 127 -5.01 -20.58 -14.21
CA GLU A 127 -5.92 -20.80 -13.08
C GLU A 127 -7.13 -19.87 -13.21
N VAL A 128 -8.37 -20.39 -13.25
CA VAL A 128 -9.61 -19.58 -13.29
C VAL A 128 -9.86 -18.87 -11.95
N VAL A 129 -10.40 -17.65 -11.94
CA VAL A 129 -10.89 -17.01 -10.70
C VAL A 129 -12.14 -17.75 -10.19
N HIS A 130 -12.00 -18.54 -9.13
CA HIS A 130 -13.11 -19.36 -8.62
C HIS A 130 -13.16 -19.55 -7.09
N ARG A 131 -12.19 -19.02 -6.32
CA ARG A 131 -12.14 -19.19 -4.84
C ARG A 131 -11.66 -17.93 -4.12
N ALA A 132 -11.93 -17.91 -2.81
CA ALA A 132 -11.49 -16.88 -1.86
C ALA A 132 -11.94 -15.46 -2.22
N ASP A 133 -11.40 -14.45 -1.52
CA ASP A 133 -11.73 -13.03 -1.68
C ASP A 133 -11.69 -12.55 -3.14
N GLU A 134 -10.79 -13.13 -3.96
CA GLU A 134 -10.68 -12.83 -5.38
C GLU A 134 -11.98 -13.09 -6.13
N ALA A 135 -12.57 -14.28 -5.93
CA ALA A 135 -13.83 -14.63 -6.55
C ALA A 135 -15.02 -14.00 -5.83
N THR A 136 -15.04 -14.04 -4.50
CA THR A 136 -16.25 -13.73 -3.71
C THR A 136 -16.47 -12.26 -3.43
N PHE A 137 -15.41 -11.45 -3.38
CA PHE A 137 -15.51 -10.02 -3.11
C PHE A 137 -15.25 -9.25 -4.40
N TRP A 138 -14.04 -9.40 -4.95
CA TRP A 138 -13.56 -8.50 -5.99
C TRP A 138 -14.17 -8.77 -7.36
N SER A 139 -14.06 -10.02 -7.82
CA SER A 139 -14.59 -10.43 -9.13
C SER A 139 -16.11 -10.47 -9.13
N PHE A 140 -16.73 -10.91 -8.03
CA PHE A 140 -18.18 -10.91 -7.90
C PHE A 140 -18.77 -9.50 -8.04
N HIS A 141 -18.27 -8.51 -7.30
CA HIS A 141 -18.71 -7.12 -7.45
C HIS A 141 -18.55 -6.62 -8.89
N ALA A 142 -17.40 -6.86 -9.51
CA ALA A 142 -17.16 -6.43 -10.89
C ALA A 142 -18.17 -7.06 -11.88
N LYS A 143 -18.53 -8.34 -11.68
CA LYS A 143 -19.52 -9.03 -12.52
C LYS A 143 -20.92 -8.47 -12.31
N VAL A 144 -21.34 -8.28 -11.07
CA VAL A 144 -22.65 -7.69 -10.74
C VAL A 144 -22.78 -6.30 -11.38
N ILE A 145 -21.73 -5.47 -11.31
CA ILE A 145 -21.74 -4.15 -11.96
C ILE A 145 -21.85 -4.28 -13.50
N PHE A 146 -21.09 -5.21 -14.09
CA PHE A 146 -21.10 -5.42 -15.55
C PHE A 146 -22.45 -5.93 -16.06
N GLU A 147 -23.01 -6.97 -15.43
CA GLU A 147 -24.28 -7.61 -15.80
C GLU A 147 -25.48 -6.67 -15.65
N ASN A 148 -25.45 -5.79 -14.64
CA ASN A 148 -26.54 -4.83 -14.40
C ASN A 148 -26.34 -3.47 -15.07
N GLY A 149 -25.30 -3.35 -15.90
CA GLY A 149 -25.03 -2.16 -16.67
C GLY A 149 -24.74 -0.92 -15.81
N GLY A 150 -24.03 -1.07 -14.68
CA GLY A 150 -23.67 0.04 -13.78
C GLY A 150 -24.35 -0.01 -12.41
N PHE A 151 -24.43 1.14 -11.73
CA PHE A 151 -25.04 1.30 -10.41
C PHE A 151 -26.56 1.47 -10.51
N THR A 152 -27.24 0.46 -11.06
CA THR A 152 -28.68 0.46 -11.36
C THR A 152 -29.51 -0.21 -10.24
N PRO A 153 -30.86 -0.16 -10.27
CA PRO A 153 -31.67 -0.92 -9.32
C PRO A 153 -31.38 -2.43 -9.32
N GLY A 154 -31.05 -3.02 -10.47
CA GLY A 154 -30.65 -4.43 -10.56
C GLY A 154 -29.32 -4.72 -9.84
N TYR A 155 -28.38 -3.77 -9.88
CA TYR A 155 -27.17 -3.85 -9.04
C TYR A 155 -27.53 -3.86 -7.55
N THR A 156 -28.45 -3.01 -7.10
CA THR A 156 -28.90 -3.01 -5.69
C THR A 156 -29.50 -4.36 -5.29
N GLU A 157 -30.39 -4.93 -6.11
CA GLU A 157 -31.01 -6.23 -5.85
C GLU A 157 -29.95 -7.35 -5.74
N MET A 158 -29.03 -7.42 -6.69
CA MET A 158 -28.00 -8.47 -6.67
C MET A 158 -26.94 -8.27 -5.59
N SER A 159 -26.58 -7.02 -5.30
CA SER A 159 -25.55 -6.69 -4.31
C SER A 159 -26.00 -6.87 -2.86
N THR A 160 -27.30 -6.85 -2.62
CA THR A 160 -27.90 -7.18 -1.31
C THR A 160 -28.15 -8.68 -1.12
N SER A 161 -27.93 -9.49 -2.16
CA SER A 161 -28.05 -10.94 -2.05
C SER A 161 -26.97 -11.52 -1.12
N ALA A 162 -27.30 -12.62 -0.43
CA ALA A 162 -26.38 -13.32 0.48
C ALA A 162 -25.09 -13.83 -0.19
N SER A 163 -25.03 -13.81 -1.53
CA SER A 163 -23.85 -14.20 -2.30
C SER A 163 -22.76 -13.14 -2.27
N MET A 164 -23.11 -11.86 -2.14
CA MET A 164 -22.15 -10.77 -2.02
C MET A 164 -21.64 -10.69 -0.59
N ARG A 165 -20.34 -10.89 -0.42
CA ARG A 165 -19.70 -10.79 0.90
C ARG A 165 -18.87 -9.52 0.97
N HIS A 166 -18.96 -8.85 2.12
CA HIS A 166 -18.34 -7.54 2.35
C HIS A 166 -18.75 -6.49 1.30
N PRO A 167 -20.07 -6.23 1.15
CA PRO A 167 -20.55 -5.24 0.18
C PRO A 167 -20.03 -3.83 0.46
N ASP A 168 -19.61 -3.56 1.70
CA ASP A 168 -19.05 -2.28 2.18
C ASP A 168 -17.60 -2.05 1.75
N TYR A 169 -16.94 -3.04 1.14
CA TYR A 169 -15.55 -2.92 0.74
C TYR A 169 -15.34 -1.89 -0.39
N PRO A 170 -14.23 -1.13 -0.33
CA PRO A 170 -13.84 -0.19 -1.38
C PRO A 170 -13.77 -0.79 -2.79
N LEU A 171 -14.22 0.01 -3.77
CA LEU A 171 -14.42 -0.45 -5.13
C LEU A 171 -13.18 -0.39 -6.06
N LEU A 172 -12.00 0.06 -5.61
CA LEU A 172 -10.83 0.18 -6.51
C LEU A 172 -10.53 -1.14 -7.24
N ASN A 173 -10.48 -2.25 -6.51
CA ASN A 173 -10.19 -3.56 -7.12
C ASN A 173 -11.33 -4.00 -8.07
N PRO A 174 -12.61 -4.05 -7.66
CA PRO A 174 -13.72 -4.33 -8.57
C PRO A 174 -13.74 -3.45 -9.83
N LEU A 175 -13.49 -2.15 -9.71
CA LEU A 175 -13.52 -1.22 -10.85
C LEU A 175 -12.40 -1.50 -11.85
N LEU A 176 -11.20 -1.90 -11.39
CA LEU A 176 -10.11 -2.28 -12.28
C LEU A 176 -10.33 -3.65 -12.94
N GLN A 177 -11.09 -4.55 -12.31
CA GLN A 177 -11.54 -5.78 -12.97
C GLN A 177 -12.63 -5.48 -14.02
N LEU A 178 -13.59 -4.62 -13.68
CA LEU A 178 -14.62 -4.13 -14.60
C LEU A 178 -14.01 -3.43 -15.82
N TRP A 179 -12.96 -2.64 -15.64
CA TRP A 179 -12.19 -2.05 -16.73
C TRP A 179 -11.77 -3.09 -17.78
N THR A 180 -11.36 -4.27 -17.31
CA THR A 180 -11.01 -5.36 -18.22
C THR A 180 -12.25 -5.92 -18.92
N TYR A 181 -13.36 -6.13 -18.21
CA TYR A 181 -14.60 -6.62 -18.82
C TYR A 181 -15.11 -5.69 -19.93
N LEU A 182 -15.09 -4.37 -19.69
CA LEU A 182 -15.49 -3.36 -20.67
C LEU A 182 -14.64 -3.42 -21.95
N HIS A 183 -13.35 -3.71 -21.80
CA HIS A 183 -12.42 -3.84 -22.92
C HIS A 183 -12.59 -5.13 -23.72
N TYR A 184 -12.92 -6.22 -23.05
CA TYR A 184 -13.18 -7.50 -23.70
C TYR A 184 -14.63 -7.62 -24.23
N GLY A 185 -15.55 -6.80 -23.70
CA GLY A 185 -16.99 -6.90 -23.98
C GLY A 185 -17.66 -8.09 -23.30
N ASP A 186 -16.97 -8.78 -22.38
CA ASP A 186 -17.44 -9.99 -21.71
C ASP A 186 -16.71 -10.20 -20.36
N ILE A 187 -17.27 -11.05 -19.51
CA ILE A 187 -16.69 -11.46 -18.22
C ILE A 187 -15.53 -12.43 -18.47
N THR A 188 -14.31 -11.91 -18.43
CA THR A 188 -13.11 -12.74 -18.51
C THR A 188 -12.72 -13.28 -17.13
N HIS A 189 -12.58 -14.60 -16.98
CA HIS A 189 -12.20 -15.20 -15.69
C HIS A 189 -10.70 -15.19 -15.37
N VAL A 190 -9.87 -14.71 -16.29
CA VAL A 190 -8.41 -14.67 -16.15
C VAL A 190 -7.89 -13.25 -16.35
N ALA A 191 -8.16 -12.63 -17.49
CA ALA A 191 -7.57 -11.34 -17.85
C ALA A 191 -7.89 -10.21 -16.84
N ASN A 192 -9.06 -10.28 -16.19
CA ASN A 192 -9.50 -9.30 -15.20
C ASN A 192 -8.55 -9.13 -14.00
N ARG A 193 -7.74 -10.14 -13.68
CA ARG A 193 -6.77 -10.05 -12.58
C ARG A 193 -5.53 -9.23 -12.94
N VAL A 194 -5.23 -9.07 -14.23
CA VAL A 194 -3.94 -8.55 -14.69
C VAL A 194 -3.68 -7.13 -14.17
N PRO A 195 -4.63 -6.18 -14.20
CA PRO A 195 -4.44 -4.87 -13.59
C PRO A 195 -4.07 -4.95 -12.09
N ILE A 196 -4.67 -5.88 -11.35
CA ILE A 196 -4.39 -6.05 -9.92
C ILE A 196 -3.01 -6.67 -9.71
N GLN A 197 -2.65 -7.67 -10.52
CA GLN A 197 -1.33 -8.29 -10.49
C GLN A 197 -0.19 -7.32 -10.82
N MET A 198 -0.43 -6.31 -11.67
CA MET A 198 0.56 -5.25 -11.93
C MET A 198 0.93 -4.44 -10.68
N PHE A 199 0.08 -4.40 -9.65
CA PHE A 199 0.48 -3.83 -8.35
C PHE A 199 1.56 -4.65 -7.65
N SER A 200 1.71 -5.94 -7.94
CA SER A 200 2.84 -6.73 -7.43
C SER A 200 4.17 -6.29 -8.06
N LEU A 201 4.17 -6.00 -9.37
CA LEU A 201 5.35 -5.44 -10.04
C LEU A 201 5.63 -4.02 -9.53
N ALA A 202 4.60 -3.19 -9.39
CA ALA A 202 4.72 -1.86 -8.79
C ALA A 202 5.28 -1.94 -7.36
N LEU A 203 4.86 -2.92 -6.56
CA LEU A 203 5.37 -3.15 -5.20
C LEU A 203 6.86 -3.46 -5.20
N VAL A 204 7.33 -4.36 -6.06
CA VAL A 204 8.76 -4.68 -6.19
C VAL A 204 9.57 -3.45 -6.64
N LEU A 205 9.06 -2.68 -7.61
CA LEU A 205 9.72 -1.46 -8.09
C LEU A 205 9.81 -0.39 -6.99
N VAL A 206 8.70 -0.10 -6.30
CA VAL A 206 8.67 0.89 -5.23
C VAL A 206 9.53 0.44 -4.05
N LEU A 207 9.46 -0.84 -3.65
CA LEU A 207 10.27 -1.36 -2.56
C LEU A 207 11.76 -1.32 -2.92
N GLY A 208 12.14 -1.78 -4.12
CA GLY A 208 13.53 -1.68 -4.58
C GLY A 208 14.02 -0.23 -4.62
N SER A 209 13.19 0.69 -5.11
CA SER A 209 13.49 2.13 -5.11
C SER A 209 13.68 2.69 -3.70
N ALA A 210 12.83 2.32 -2.75
CA ALA A 210 12.93 2.78 -1.37
C ALA A 210 14.16 2.18 -0.67
N LEU A 211 14.40 0.86 -0.83
CA LEU A 211 15.52 0.16 -0.21
C LEU A 211 16.89 0.64 -0.71
N ARG A 212 17.06 0.85 -2.03
CA ARG A 212 18.34 1.35 -2.58
C ARG A 212 18.72 2.73 -2.04
N ARG A 213 17.71 3.51 -1.62
CA ARG A 213 17.87 4.86 -1.09
C ARG A 213 18.08 4.84 0.41
N ALA A 214 17.42 3.90 1.10
CA ALA A 214 17.48 3.76 2.54
C ALA A 214 18.75 3.03 3.04
N ALA A 215 19.40 2.20 2.22
CA ALA A 215 20.57 1.44 2.63
C ALA A 215 21.56 1.20 1.49
N ARG A 216 22.75 0.67 1.82
CA ARG A 216 23.76 0.24 0.84
C ARG A 216 23.22 -0.87 -0.06
N GLY A 217 23.72 -0.96 -1.29
CA GLY A 217 23.20 -1.87 -2.31
C GLY A 217 23.09 -3.34 -1.88
N TRP A 218 24.05 -3.89 -1.14
CA TRP A 218 23.99 -5.28 -0.68
C TRP A 218 22.92 -5.50 0.41
N VAL A 219 22.70 -4.53 1.31
CA VAL A 219 21.64 -4.60 2.34
C VAL A 219 20.28 -4.51 1.68
N ALA A 220 20.12 -3.56 0.75
CA ALA A 220 18.91 -3.44 -0.06
C ALA A 220 18.60 -4.73 -0.83
N SER A 221 19.63 -5.38 -1.38
CA SER A 221 19.53 -6.68 -2.06
C SER A 221 19.07 -7.78 -1.11
N ALA A 222 19.70 -7.91 0.06
CA ALA A 222 19.36 -8.92 1.05
C ALA A 222 17.92 -8.76 1.56
N LEU A 223 17.50 -7.53 1.88
CA LEU A 223 16.14 -7.24 2.32
C LEU A 223 15.10 -7.51 1.22
N LEU A 224 15.43 -7.23 -0.04
CA LEU A 224 14.56 -7.55 -1.17
C LEU A 224 14.45 -9.07 -1.37
N ILE A 225 15.54 -9.83 -1.22
CA ILE A 225 15.50 -11.31 -1.25
C ILE A 225 14.63 -11.85 -0.12
N VAL A 226 14.81 -11.35 1.12
CA VAL A 226 14.00 -11.75 2.27
C VAL A 226 12.51 -11.50 2.00
N PHE A 227 12.17 -10.33 1.45
CA PHE A 227 10.80 -10.01 1.06
C PHE A 227 10.24 -10.98 0.02
N LEU A 228 11.00 -11.31 -1.02
CA LEU A 228 10.58 -12.25 -2.07
C LEU A 228 10.44 -13.69 -1.57
N GLY A 229 11.21 -14.05 -0.54
CA GLY A 229 11.17 -15.35 0.13
C GLY A 229 9.96 -15.52 1.05
N CYS A 230 9.25 -14.45 1.39
CA CYS A 230 8.01 -14.55 2.14
C CYS A 230 6.94 -15.31 1.32
N GLY A 231 6.37 -16.36 1.89
CA GLY A 231 5.36 -17.22 1.24
C GLY A 231 4.13 -16.44 0.73
N TYR A 232 3.75 -15.35 1.40
CA TYR A 232 2.65 -14.50 0.94
C TYR A 232 3.02 -13.61 -0.26
N ALA A 233 4.29 -13.26 -0.44
CA ALA A 233 4.76 -12.63 -1.69
C ALA A 233 4.55 -13.57 -2.89
N LEU A 234 4.61 -14.90 -2.67
CA LEU A 234 4.28 -15.90 -3.68
C LEU A 234 2.79 -15.86 -4.07
N ILE A 235 1.90 -15.86 -3.09
CA ILE A 235 0.45 -15.98 -3.28
C ILE A 235 -0.10 -14.76 -4.03
N TRP A 236 0.35 -13.55 -3.69
CA TRP A 236 -0.27 -12.32 -4.20
C TRP A 236 0.11 -11.98 -5.63
N THR A 237 1.29 -12.40 -6.08
CA THR A 237 1.66 -12.27 -7.50
C THR A 237 0.76 -13.11 -8.42
N LYS A 238 0.07 -14.11 -7.88
CA LYS A 238 -0.84 -14.98 -8.64
C LYS A 238 -2.30 -14.53 -8.64
N ARG A 239 -2.73 -13.74 -7.66
CA ARG A 239 -4.17 -13.48 -7.40
C ARG A 239 -4.48 -11.99 -7.28
N ALA A 240 -5.68 -11.59 -7.66
CA ALA A 240 -6.18 -10.22 -7.52
C ALA A 240 -6.69 -9.89 -6.10
N HIS A 241 -5.87 -10.09 -5.07
CA HIS A 241 -6.22 -9.71 -3.69
C HIS A 241 -5.95 -8.23 -3.40
N GLY A 242 -6.81 -7.59 -2.60
CA GLY A 242 -6.60 -6.21 -2.15
C GLY A 242 -5.40 -6.03 -1.19
N ASP A 243 -4.88 -7.10 -0.58
CA ASP A 243 -3.81 -7.01 0.43
C ASP A 243 -2.52 -6.43 -0.13
N VAL A 244 -2.17 -6.75 -1.38
CA VAL A 244 -0.98 -6.20 -2.05
C VAL A 244 -1.11 -4.70 -2.30
N LEU A 245 -2.33 -4.23 -2.57
CA LEU A 245 -2.60 -2.81 -2.80
C LEU A 245 -2.48 -2.03 -1.49
N VAL A 246 -3.04 -2.55 -0.37
CA VAL A 246 -2.88 -1.93 0.96
C VAL A 246 -1.41 -1.91 1.38
N GLY A 247 -0.68 -3.03 1.22
CA GLY A 247 0.74 -3.08 1.56
C GLY A 247 1.61 -2.15 0.71
N LEU A 248 1.30 -2.02 -0.58
CA LEU A 248 1.95 -1.04 -1.46
C LEU A 248 1.59 0.40 -1.07
N GLY A 249 0.34 0.68 -0.74
CA GLY A 249 -0.11 1.98 -0.24
C GLY A 249 0.63 2.38 1.02
N ALA A 250 0.75 1.45 1.99
CA ALA A 250 1.49 1.66 3.24
C ALA A 250 2.98 1.91 3.00
N LEU A 251 3.59 1.17 2.06
CA LEU A 251 4.98 1.39 1.64
C LEU A 251 5.17 2.78 1.02
N VAL A 252 4.32 3.19 0.08
CA VAL A 252 4.41 4.51 -0.58
C VAL A 252 4.18 5.63 0.43
N LEU A 253 3.21 5.46 1.33
CA LEU A 253 2.92 6.38 2.42
C LEU A 253 4.19 6.61 3.26
N LEU A 254 4.84 5.52 3.67
CA LEU A 254 6.05 5.57 4.50
C LEU A 254 7.29 6.08 3.74
N ASP A 255 7.52 5.64 2.50
CA ASP A 255 8.64 6.14 1.69
C ASP A 255 8.51 7.63 1.42
N GLY A 256 7.32 8.10 1.05
CA GLY A 256 7.02 9.52 0.90
C GLY A 256 7.27 10.30 2.19
N TYR A 257 6.94 9.73 3.36
CA TYR A 257 7.14 10.36 4.66
C TYR A 257 8.64 10.53 4.95
N PHE A 258 9.42 9.45 4.77
CA PHE A 258 10.87 9.52 4.95
C PHE A 258 11.54 10.49 3.98
N ARG A 259 11.12 10.52 2.70
CA ARG A 259 11.66 11.46 1.71
C ARG A 259 11.29 12.91 2.03
N HIS A 260 10.06 13.15 2.44
CA HIS A 260 9.60 14.48 2.86
C HIS A 260 10.42 15.01 4.03
N ARG A 261 10.71 14.16 5.03
CA ARG A 261 11.57 14.50 6.17
C ARG A 261 13.02 14.75 5.76
N ALA A 262 13.58 13.92 4.88
CA ALA A 262 14.97 14.05 4.42
C ALA A 262 15.19 15.29 3.55
N ALA A 263 14.20 15.69 2.75
CA ALA A 263 14.27 16.83 1.83
C ALA A 263 13.73 18.14 2.45
N SER A 264 13.92 18.34 3.77
CA SER A 264 13.51 19.58 4.47
C SER A 264 12.06 20.03 4.21
N GLY A 265 11.13 19.09 4.05
CA GLY A 265 9.71 19.40 3.90
C GLY A 265 9.23 19.65 2.47
N GLU A 266 9.97 19.21 1.43
CA GLU A 266 9.50 19.35 0.05
C GLU A 266 8.10 18.72 -0.16
N SER A 267 7.17 19.55 -0.64
CA SER A 267 5.74 19.21 -0.71
C SER A 267 5.41 18.07 -1.67
N ALA A 268 6.27 17.78 -2.66
CA ALA A 268 6.04 16.70 -3.61
C ALA A 268 6.03 15.33 -2.91
N TRP A 269 6.99 15.07 -2.03
CA TRP A 269 7.07 13.82 -1.29
C TRP A 269 5.88 13.61 -0.35
N TRP A 270 5.34 14.69 0.21
CA TRP A 270 4.08 14.62 0.94
C TRP A 270 2.90 14.24 0.05
N ARG A 271 2.80 14.80 -1.17
CA ARG A 271 1.78 14.38 -2.15
C ARG A 271 1.93 12.90 -2.53
N LEU A 272 3.16 12.38 -2.60
CA LEU A 272 3.40 10.95 -2.79
C LEU A 272 2.91 10.13 -1.59
N SER A 273 3.15 10.58 -0.35
CA SER A 273 2.58 9.91 0.83
C SER A 273 1.05 9.85 0.77
N LEU A 274 0.42 10.95 0.37
CA LEU A 274 -1.04 11.02 0.26
C LEU A 274 -1.58 10.17 -0.89
N LEU A 275 -0.82 9.98 -1.96
CA LEU A 275 -1.14 8.99 -3.00
C LEU A 275 -1.14 7.57 -2.41
N GLY A 276 -0.15 7.24 -1.57
CA GLY A 276 -0.12 5.98 -0.82
C GLY A 276 -1.33 5.82 0.11
N ALA A 277 -1.73 6.90 0.79
CA ALA A 277 -2.93 6.92 1.63
C ALA A 277 -4.21 6.68 0.82
N CYS A 278 -4.37 7.32 -0.34
CA CYS A 278 -5.50 7.08 -1.24
C CYS A 278 -5.57 5.61 -1.68
N LEU A 279 -4.43 5.03 -2.03
CA LEU A 279 -4.35 3.61 -2.38
C LEU A 279 -4.79 2.73 -1.21
N CYS A 280 -4.28 2.94 0.01
CA CYS A 280 -4.73 2.19 1.19
C CYS A 280 -6.25 2.26 1.36
N LEU A 281 -6.78 3.49 1.47
CA LEU A 281 -8.18 3.75 1.79
C LEU A 281 -9.13 3.15 0.76
N TRP A 282 -8.76 3.17 -0.52
CA TRP A 282 -9.64 2.69 -1.57
C TRP A 282 -9.45 1.22 -1.95
N SER A 283 -8.49 0.52 -1.34
CA SER A 283 -8.22 -0.89 -1.66
C SER A 283 -8.99 -1.87 -0.79
N LYS A 284 -9.04 -1.63 0.52
CA LYS A 284 -9.76 -2.45 1.52
C LYS A 284 -10.02 -1.63 2.79
N ASN A 285 -10.93 -2.12 3.64
CA ASN A 285 -11.21 -1.53 4.95
C ASN A 285 -9.98 -1.45 5.87
N GLU A 286 -9.04 -2.40 5.79
CA GLU A 286 -7.80 -2.35 6.56
C GLU A 286 -6.92 -1.14 6.21
N GLY A 287 -7.10 -0.55 5.03
CA GLY A 287 -6.45 0.71 4.66
C GLY A 287 -6.84 1.89 5.57
N MET A 288 -8.07 1.90 6.10
CA MET A 288 -8.49 2.88 7.11
C MET A 288 -7.70 2.70 8.40
N LEU A 289 -7.48 1.46 8.84
CA LEU A 289 -6.68 1.17 10.02
C LEU A 289 -5.23 1.67 9.86
N VAL A 290 -4.60 1.46 8.69
CA VAL A 290 -3.26 2.02 8.39
C VAL A 290 -3.25 3.54 8.58
N LEU A 291 -4.25 4.25 8.04
CA LEU A 291 -4.31 5.70 8.13
C LEU A 291 -4.54 6.17 9.57
N LEU A 292 -5.49 5.56 10.30
CA LEU A 292 -5.79 5.91 11.68
C LEU A 292 -4.57 5.71 12.58
N CYS A 293 -3.83 4.62 12.42
CA CYS A 293 -2.60 4.38 13.16
C CYS A 293 -1.50 5.38 12.80
N GLY A 294 -1.37 5.74 11.51
CA GLY A 294 -0.44 6.78 11.07
C GLY A 294 -0.75 8.17 11.64
N LEU A 295 -2.02 8.59 11.59
CA LEU A 295 -2.49 9.86 12.15
C LEU A 295 -2.38 9.88 13.69
N GLY A 296 -2.76 8.80 14.35
CA GLY A 296 -2.59 8.63 15.79
C GLY A 296 -1.12 8.70 16.20
N ALA A 297 -0.22 8.08 15.44
CA ALA A 297 1.22 8.16 15.70
C ALA A 297 1.76 9.59 15.53
N LEU A 298 1.30 10.33 14.51
CA LEU A 298 1.64 11.74 14.33
C LEU A 298 1.10 12.61 15.46
N ALA A 299 -0.15 12.39 15.90
CA ALA A 299 -0.76 13.12 17.00
C ALA A 299 -0.03 12.87 18.33
N LEU A 300 0.32 11.61 18.64
CA LEU A 300 1.08 11.25 19.84
C LEU A 300 2.50 11.83 19.82
N ALA A 301 3.12 11.90 18.64
CA ALA A 301 4.41 12.56 18.46
C ALA A 301 4.36 14.06 18.72
N GLN A 302 3.23 14.70 18.39
CA GLN A 302 2.99 16.12 18.62
C GLN A 302 2.67 16.43 20.09
N LEU A 303 1.83 15.59 20.71
CA LEU A 303 1.29 15.85 22.03
C LEU A 303 2.39 15.91 23.09
N HIS A 304 3.14 14.85 23.36
CA HIS A 304 4.15 14.90 24.44
C HIS A 304 5.26 13.84 24.41
N LEU A 305 5.15 12.77 23.61
CA LEU A 305 6.01 11.58 23.80
C LEU A 305 7.30 11.57 22.95
N LEU A 306 7.32 12.33 21.85
CA LEU A 306 8.49 12.41 20.96
C LEU A 306 8.90 13.88 20.88
N ARG A 307 10.19 14.20 21.02
CA ARG A 307 10.73 15.58 21.09
C ARG A 307 10.56 16.40 19.78
N HIS A 308 9.67 16.01 18.88
CA HIS A 308 9.50 16.52 17.52
C HIS A 308 8.25 17.39 17.37
N ARG A 309 8.13 18.42 18.21
CA ARG A 309 6.98 19.36 18.20
C ARG A 309 6.73 20.02 16.84
N ASP A 310 7.75 20.21 16.01
CA ASP A 310 7.57 20.86 14.71
C ASP A 310 7.21 19.92 13.55
N ALA A 311 7.16 18.59 13.75
CA ALA A 311 6.99 17.65 12.65
C ALA A 311 5.66 17.81 11.86
N LEU A 312 4.54 18.05 12.54
CA LEU A 312 3.24 18.27 11.88
C LEU A 312 3.16 19.67 11.27
N LYS A 313 3.70 20.68 11.97
CA LYS A 313 3.77 22.05 11.45
C LYS A 313 4.59 22.09 10.16
N ASP A 314 5.75 21.44 10.13
CA ASP A 314 6.60 21.33 8.95
C ASP A 314 5.90 20.58 7.80
N ALA A 315 5.19 19.50 8.12
CA ALA A 315 4.44 18.73 7.12
C ALA A 315 3.27 19.53 6.50
N LEU A 316 2.64 20.40 7.29
CA LEU A 316 1.46 21.17 6.89
C LEU A 316 1.76 22.63 6.47
N ARG A 317 3.00 23.11 6.64
CA ARG A 317 3.41 24.50 6.34
C ARG A 317 3.05 24.98 4.93
N PRO A 318 3.17 24.19 3.85
CA PRO A 318 2.77 24.65 2.53
C PRO A 318 1.24 24.65 2.41
N ARG A 319 0.61 25.78 2.04
CA ARG A 319 -0.84 25.83 1.72
C ARG A 319 -1.28 24.73 0.75
N ALA A 320 -0.40 24.36 -0.19
CA ALA A 320 -0.62 23.27 -1.15
C ALA A 320 -0.68 21.87 -0.51
N ALA A 321 -0.11 21.67 0.68
CA ALA A 321 -0.20 20.40 1.42
C ALA A 321 -1.61 20.13 1.95
N TYR A 322 -2.34 21.17 2.36
CA TYR A 322 -3.75 21.06 2.77
C TYR A 322 -4.66 20.67 1.61
N LEU A 323 -4.46 21.26 0.42
CA LEU A 323 -5.23 20.89 -0.76
C LEU A 323 -4.99 19.43 -1.16
N ALA A 324 -3.77 18.91 -0.94
CA ALA A 324 -3.47 17.51 -1.22
C ALA A 324 -4.21 16.55 -0.26
N LEU A 325 -4.53 16.97 0.98
CA LEU A 325 -5.34 16.17 1.92
C LEU A 325 -6.77 15.96 1.42
N LEU A 326 -7.26 16.80 0.50
CA LEU A 326 -8.58 16.61 -0.10
C LEU A 326 -8.67 15.29 -0.87
N ALA A 327 -7.56 14.74 -1.39
CA ALA A 327 -7.59 13.49 -2.14
C ALA A 327 -8.00 12.28 -1.27
N PRO A 328 -7.30 11.95 -0.15
CA PRO A 328 -7.74 10.85 0.71
C PRO A 328 -9.10 11.13 1.37
N LEU A 329 -9.41 12.38 1.71
CA LEU A 329 -10.74 12.74 2.24
C LEU A 329 -11.85 12.50 1.22
N LEU A 330 -11.60 12.81 -0.06
CA LEU A 330 -12.54 12.52 -1.14
C LEU A 330 -12.76 11.01 -1.28
N ILE A 331 -11.72 10.18 -1.20
CA ILE A 331 -11.87 8.72 -1.23
C ILE A 331 -12.78 8.23 -0.09
N ILE A 332 -12.56 8.73 1.13
CA ILE A 332 -13.42 8.40 2.29
C ILE A 332 -14.86 8.84 2.00
N ALA A 333 -15.06 10.08 1.57
CA ALA A 333 -16.38 10.63 1.29
C ALA A 333 -17.12 9.84 0.20
N LEU A 334 -16.45 9.49 -0.91
CA LEU A 334 -17.02 8.71 -1.99
C LEU A 334 -17.41 7.30 -1.52
N ASN A 335 -16.53 6.63 -0.78
CA ASN A 335 -16.82 5.30 -0.25
C ASN A 335 -17.96 5.31 0.77
N SER A 336 -17.97 6.29 1.68
CA SER A 336 -19.04 6.46 2.66
C SER A 336 -20.37 6.81 2.00
N ALA A 337 -20.37 7.69 1.00
CA ALA A 337 -21.58 8.05 0.25
C ALA A 337 -22.12 6.85 -0.55
N PHE A 338 -21.23 6.07 -1.17
CA PHE A 338 -21.60 4.83 -1.86
C PHE A 338 -22.24 3.84 -0.89
N ASN A 339 -21.59 3.55 0.23
CA ASN A 339 -22.13 2.63 1.24
C ASN A 339 -23.46 3.13 1.82
N ALA A 340 -23.58 4.43 2.08
CA ALA A 340 -24.83 5.03 2.56
C ALA A 340 -25.97 4.90 1.52
N HIS A 341 -25.67 5.13 0.23
CA HIS A 341 -26.66 5.03 -0.85
C HIS A 341 -27.22 3.61 -0.99
N PHE A 342 -26.35 2.59 -0.93
CA PHE A 342 -26.77 1.19 -1.05
C PHE A 342 -27.11 0.53 0.30
N GLY A 343 -27.10 1.28 1.40
CA GLY A 343 -27.41 0.76 2.73
C GLY A 343 -26.37 -0.23 3.28
N TYR A 344 -25.16 -0.27 2.72
CA TYR A 344 -24.11 -1.19 3.16
C TYR A 344 -23.55 -0.78 4.52
N ARG A 345 -23.33 -1.79 5.36
CA ARG A 345 -22.72 -1.65 6.68
C ARG A 345 -21.56 -2.62 6.81
N SER A 346 -20.58 -2.24 7.62
CA SER A 346 -19.45 -3.12 7.88
C SER A 346 -19.88 -4.28 8.77
N ASP A 347 -19.74 -5.50 8.25
CA ASP A 347 -20.04 -6.74 8.97
C ASP A 347 -19.20 -6.89 10.25
N VAL A 348 -17.98 -6.33 10.25
CA VAL A 348 -17.12 -6.27 11.44
C VAL A 348 -17.78 -5.45 12.56
N LEU A 349 -18.46 -4.35 12.22
CA LEU A 349 -19.08 -3.48 13.21
C LEU A 349 -20.45 -3.98 13.66
N THR A 350 -21.25 -4.49 12.72
CA THR A 350 -22.65 -4.89 12.98
C THR A 350 -22.80 -6.35 13.40
N GLY A 351 -21.81 -7.21 13.11
CA GLY A 351 -21.95 -8.65 13.28
C GLY A 351 -22.79 -9.33 12.19
N GLU A 352 -23.23 -8.57 11.19
CA GLU A 352 -24.09 -9.08 10.12
C GLU A 352 -23.38 -10.16 9.31
N GLY A 353 -24.01 -11.34 9.17
CA GLY A 353 -23.39 -12.50 8.53
C GLY A 353 -22.34 -13.24 9.37
N ALA A 354 -22.04 -12.78 10.59
CA ALA A 354 -21.28 -13.56 11.56
C ALA A 354 -22.19 -14.64 12.19
N PRO A 355 -21.71 -15.87 12.42
CA PRO A 355 -22.50 -16.94 13.05
C PRO A 355 -23.08 -16.56 14.42
N THR A 356 -22.43 -15.64 15.13
CA THR A 356 -22.86 -15.19 16.46
C THR A 356 -23.76 -13.96 16.41
N GLY A 357 -23.89 -13.29 15.26
CA GLY A 357 -24.59 -12.01 15.14
C GLY A 357 -23.93 -10.83 15.88
N MET A 358 -22.76 -11.03 16.50
CA MET A 358 -22.11 -10.04 17.37
C MET A 358 -21.17 -9.14 16.58
N GLY A 359 -21.31 -7.83 16.80
CA GLY A 359 -20.34 -6.84 16.33
C GLY A 359 -19.01 -6.91 17.08
N ILE A 360 -17.98 -6.23 16.56
CA ILE A 360 -16.62 -6.32 17.11
C ILE A 360 -16.51 -5.95 18.60
N PHE A 361 -17.23 -4.91 19.03
CA PHE A 361 -17.14 -4.41 20.41
C PHE A 361 -17.83 -5.34 21.40
N GLU A 362 -18.97 -5.90 21.02
CA GLU A 362 -19.71 -6.89 21.80
C GLU A 362 -18.90 -8.18 21.94
N ALA A 363 -18.43 -8.73 20.82
CA ALA A 363 -17.60 -9.93 20.82
C ALA A 363 -16.28 -9.73 21.60
N LEU A 364 -15.69 -8.53 21.58
CA LEU A 364 -14.51 -8.21 22.38
C LEU A 364 -14.82 -8.21 23.88
N GLY A 365 -15.96 -7.62 24.29
CA GLY A 365 -16.38 -7.59 25.69
C GLY A 365 -16.70 -8.98 26.25
N GLU A 366 -17.39 -9.80 25.46
CA GLU A 366 -17.83 -11.13 25.91
C GLU A 366 -16.76 -12.22 25.77
N LYS A 367 -16.04 -12.23 24.65
CA LYS A 367 -15.14 -13.35 24.27
C LYS A 367 -13.67 -12.95 24.25
N GLY A 368 -13.35 -11.66 24.39
CA GLY A 368 -11.98 -11.16 24.25
C GLY A 368 -11.01 -11.78 25.26
N GLY A 369 -11.43 -11.94 26.53
CA GLY A 369 -10.62 -12.55 27.58
C GLY A 369 -10.27 -14.02 27.29
N GLU A 370 -11.27 -14.82 26.90
CA GLU A 370 -11.09 -16.23 26.52
C GLU A 370 -10.18 -16.38 25.29
N ARG A 371 -10.35 -15.49 24.30
CA ARG A 371 -9.63 -15.56 23.02
C ARG A 371 -8.21 -15.01 23.08
N LEU A 372 -7.89 -14.16 24.05
CA LEU A 372 -6.59 -13.52 24.17
C LEU A 372 -5.40 -14.49 24.09
N PRO A 373 -5.33 -15.57 24.91
CA PRO A 373 -4.21 -16.51 24.82
C PRO A 373 -4.16 -17.25 23.47
N LEU A 374 -5.31 -17.55 22.85
CA LEU A 374 -5.39 -18.23 21.56
C LEU A 374 -4.86 -17.35 20.43
N VAL A 375 -5.30 -16.09 20.37
CA VAL A 375 -4.85 -15.13 19.36
C VAL A 375 -3.38 -14.77 19.58
N ALA A 376 -2.95 -14.53 20.83
CA ALA A 376 -1.54 -14.28 21.17
C ALA A 376 -0.63 -15.44 20.75
N SER A 377 -0.99 -16.67 21.11
CA SER A 377 -0.27 -17.87 20.70
C SER A 377 -0.23 -18.02 19.18
N TYR A 378 -1.34 -17.76 18.48
CA TYR A 378 -1.37 -17.85 17.03
C TYR A 378 -0.46 -16.80 16.38
N PHE A 379 -0.52 -15.54 16.81
CA PHE A 379 0.34 -14.47 16.28
C PHE A 379 1.82 -14.78 16.50
N TRP A 380 2.17 -15.23 17.70
CA TRP A 380 3.54 -15.59 18.05
C TRP A 380 4.03 -16.77 17.21
N ASN A 381 3.35 -17.91 17.31
CA ASN A 381 3.80 -19.18 16.73
C ASN A 381 3.61 -19.27 15.21
N ASN A 382 2.59 -18.59 14.67
CA ASN A 382 2.23 -18.72 13.26
C ASN A 382 2.55 -17.47 12.44
N LEU A 383 2.70 -16.28 13.01
CA LEU A 383 2.92 -15.07 12.19
C LEU A 383 4.32 -14.47 12.38
N LEU A 384 4.81 -14.41 13.62
CA LEU A 384 6.11 -13.82 13.95
C LEU A 384 7.26 -14.81 13.84
N LEU A 385 7.11 -16.02 14.40
CA LEU A 385 8.17 -17.04 14.41
C LEU A 385 8.24 -17.88 13.13
N ARG A 386 7.26 -17.79 12.24
CA ARG A 386 7.25 -18.52 10.97
C ARG A 386 7.84 -17.69 9.83
N PRO A 387 9.01 -18.08 9.28
CA PRO A 387 9.67 -17.33 8.20
C PRO A 387 8.82 -17.30 6.93
N SER A 388 8.00 -18.32 6.70
CA SER A 388 7.11 -18.40 5.54
C SER A 388 6.09 -17.25 5.45
N HIS A 389 5.83 -16.50 6.52
CA HIS A 389 4.83 -15.43 6.49
C HIS A 389 5.43 -14.04 6.37
N SER A 390 6.54 -13.79 7.06
CA SER A 390 7.15 -12.45 7.10
C SER A 390 8.65 -12.42 6.85
N GLY A 391 9.30 -13.56 6.60
CA GLY A 391 10.76 -13.62 6.43
C GLY A 391 11.52 -13.13 7.67
N TYR A 392 10.90 -13.22 8.86
CA TYR A 392 11.34 -12.59 10.11
C TYR A 392 11.41 -11.05 10.11
N VAL A 393 10.91 -10.36 9.07
CA VAL A 393 10.92 -8.89 8.99
C VAL A 393 10.17 -8.28 10.17
N LEU A 394 8.96 -8.76 10.46
CA LEU A 394 8.15 -8.22 11.56
C LEU A 394 8.75 -8.53 12.92
N LEU A 395 9.34 -9.72 13.09
CA LEU A 395 10.05 -10.09 14.31
C LEU A 395 11.28 -9.19 14.53
N ALA A 396 12.12 -9.00 13.51
CA ALA A 396 13.29 -8.12 13.58
C ALA A 396 12.87 -6.68 13.89
N PHE A 397 11.80 -6.19 13.27
CA PHE A 397 11.22 -4.88 13.56
C PHE A 397 10.85 -4.74 15.05
N LEU A 398 10.05 -5.67 15.58
CA LEU A 398 9.63 -5.64 16.99
C LEU A 398 10.81 -5.75 17.95
N LEU A 399 11.77 -6.65 17.67
CA LEU A 399 12.96 -6.81 18.49
C LEU A 399 13.79 -5.53 18.57
N ILE A 400 13.96 -4.80 17.47
CA ILE A 400 14.71 -3.53 17.51
C ILE A 400 13.97 -2.47 18.32
N VAL A 401 12.64 -2.39 18.20
CA VAL A 401 11.84 -1.46 19.02
C VAL A 401 12.01 -1.75 20.52
N VAL A 402 12.03 -3.03 20.90
CA VAL A 402 12.17 -3.47 22.30
C VAL A 402 13.58 -3.32 22.83
N ILE A 403 14.60 -3.69 22.04
CA ILE A 403 16.02 -3.71 22.48
C ILE A 403 16.64 -2.31 22.41
N ALA A 404 16.22 -1.47 21.47
CA ALA A 404 16.78 -0.14 21.24
C ALA A 404 15.71 0.98 21.30
N PRO A 405 14.85 1.05 22.34
CA PRO A 405 13.72 1.97 22.38
C PRO A 405 14.17 3.43 22.36
N LYS A 406 15.24 3.77 23.10
CA LYS A 406 15.79 5.13 23.10
C LYS A 406 16.22 5.58 21.70
N PHE A 407 16.84 4.70 20.92
CA PHE A 407 17.25 5.00 19.55
C PHE A 407 16.03 5.20 18.64
N VAL A 408 15.05 4.31 18.71
CA VAL A 408 13.83 4.39 17.88
C VAL A 408 13.02 5.66 18.19
N TRP A 409 12.74 5.91 19.47
CA TRP A 409 11.86 7.01 19.89
C TRP A 409 12.53 8.39 19.87
N GLN A 410 13.87 8.47 19.83
CA GLN A 410 14.59 9.75 19.71
C GLN A 410 15.00 10.08 18.27
N SER A 411 14.67 9.22 17.30
CA SER A 411 14.99 9.40 15.89
C SER A 411 13.73 9.56 15.04
N PRO A 412 13.86 9.92 13.75
CA PRO A 412 12.74 9.97 12.81
C PRO A 412 11.99 8.63 12.62
N LEU A 413 12.50 7.53 13.19
CA LEU A 413 11.93 6.19 13.12
C LEU A 413 10.71 6.00 14.03
N GLY A 414 10.56 6.82 15.07
CA GLY A 414 9.53 6.65 16.10
C GLY A 414 8.11 6.71 15.56
N VAL A 415 7.77 7.71 14.74
CA VAL A 415 6.41 7.83 14.18
C VAL A 415 6.04 6.63 13.31
N PRO A 416 6.86 6.22 12.31
CA PRO A 416 6.64 4.98 11.59
C PRO A 416 6.53 3.74 12.45
N ALA A 417 7.38 3.60 13.48
CA ALA A 417 7.35 2.43 14.36
C ALA A 417 6.03 2.36 15.12
N LEU A 418 5.58 3.48 15.67
CA LEU A 418 4.30 3.57 16.39
C LEU A 418 3.11 3.28 15.46
N ALA A 419 3.13 3.76 14.22
CA ALA A 419 2.10 3.48 13.23
C ALA A 419 2.02 1.98 12.88
N LEU A 420 3.18 1.34 12.64
CA LEU A 420 3.25 -0.09 12.34
C LEU A 420 2.81 -0.96 13.54
N ILE A 421 3.26 -0.63 14.75
CA ILE A 421 2.82 -1.31 15.98
C ILE A 421 1.31 -1.14 16.17
N GLY A 422 0.81 0.10 16.02
CA GLY A 422 -0.61 0.40 16.11
C GLY A 422 -1.44 -0.43 15.13
N PHE A 423 -0.98 -0.57 13.88
CA PHE A 423 -1.66 -1.42 12.90
C PHE A 423 -1.65 -2.89 13.33
N MET A 424 -0.49 -3.44 13.74
CA MET A 424 -0.40 -4.83 14.18
C MET A 424 -1.31 -5.11 15.37
N LEU A 425 -1.39 -4.19 16.33
CA LEU A 425 -2.31 -4.26 17.47
C LEU A 425 -3.77 -4.11 17.05
N GLY A 426 -4.08 -3.23 16.10
CA GLY A 426 -5.44 -3.09 15.57
C GLY A 426 -5.92 -4.39 14.91
N VAL A 427 -5.07 -5.02 14.10
CA VAL A 427 -5.36 -6.33 13.50
C VAL A 427 -5.53 -7.40 14.59
N PHE A 428 -4.70 -7.39 15.62
CA PHE A 428 -4.84 -8.28 16.77
C PHE A 428 -6.21 -8.13 17.45
N VAL A 429 -6.64 -6.89 17.70
CA VAL A 429 -7.96 -6.57 18.29
C VAL A 429 -9.11 -7.03 17.40
N VAL A 430 -8.99 -6.91 16.08
CA VAL A 430 -10.00 -7.43 15.13
C VAL A 430 -10.21 -8.93 15.30
N PHE A 431 -9.14 -9.72 15.53
CA PHE A 431 -9.27 -11.15 15.78
C PHE A 431 -9.82 -11.49 17.16
N LEU A 432 -9.51 -10.69 18.19
CA LEU A 432 -10.13 -10.86 19.51
C LEU A 432 -11.65 -10.65 19.42
N GLY A 433 -12.07 -9.56 18.78
CA GLY A 433 -13.47 -9.18 18.63
C GLY A 433 -14.19 -9.78 17.43
N THR A 434 -13.69 -10.83 16.78
CA THR A 434 -14.38 -11.34 15.58
C THR A 434 -15.64 -12.14 15.90
N GLY A 435 -16.81 -11.83 15.33
CA GLY A 435 -18.00 -12.68 15.45
C GLY A 435 -17.90 -14.03 14.72
N ARG A 436 -16.82 -14.27 13.97
CA ARG A 436 -16.60 -15.50 13.19
C ARG A 436 -15.96 -16.61 14.03
N GLU A 437 -15.99 -17.83 13.50
CA GLU A 437 -15.24 -18.96 14.06
C GLU A 437 -13.73 -18.63 14.02
N LEU A 438 -13.10 -18.63 15.20
CA LEU A 438 -11.80 -18.01 15.42
C LEU A 438 -10.69 -18.73 14.65
N ASP A 439 -10.63 -20.07 14.68
CA ASP A 439 -9.56 -20.83 14.05
C ASP A 439 -9.59 -20.65 12.52
N ARG A 440 -10.76 -20.79 11.90
CA ARG A 440 -10.96 -20.51 10.47
C ARG A 440 -10.58 -19.07 10.13
N HIS A 441 -10.97 -18.10 10.95
CA HIS A 441 -10.67 -16.70 10.67
C HIS A 441 -9.15 -16.42 10.75
N LEU A 442 -8.47 -16.92 11.79
CA LEU A 442 -7.02 -16.80 11.94
C LEU A 442 -6.26 -17.45 10.77
N ARG A 443 -6.67 -18.66 10.35
CA ARG A 443 -6.01 -19.39 9.26
C ARG A 443 -6.20 -18.75 7.89
N SER A 444 -7.36 -18.13 7.64
CA SER A 444 -7.70 -17.57 6.33
C SER A 444 -7.31 -16.10 6.13
N ALA A 445 -7.27 -15.30 7.20
CA ALA A 445 -7.07 -13.86 7.11
C ALA A 445 -5.79 -13.36 7.79
N ALA A 446 -5.46 -13.83 8.99
CA ALA A 446 -4.48 -13.15 9.85
C ALA A 446 -3.12 -12.93 9.18
N ALA A 447 -2.60 -13.96 8.53
CA ALA A 447 -1.28 -13.87 7.91
C ALA A 447 -1.27 -13.01 6.63
N ARG A 448 -2.39 -12.94 5.87
CA ARG A 448 -2.53 -12.02 4.73
C ARG A 448 -2.61 -10.57 5.19
N VAL A 449 -3.47 -10.31 6.18
CA VAL A 449 -3.67 -8.96 6.70
C VAL A 449 -2.39 -8.43 7.33
N LEU A 450 -1.68 -9.24 8.12
CA LEU A 450 -0.43 -8.83 8.73
C LEU A 450 0.69 -8.60 7.71
N PHE A 451 0.69 -9.34 6.58
CA PHE A 451 1.67 -9.09 5.52
C PHE A 451 1.55 -7.68 4.94
N GLN A 452 0.39 -7.01 5.01
CA GLN A 452 0.24 -5.62 4.55
C GLN A 452 1.27 -4.67 5.21
N CYS A 453 1.79 -5.01 6.40
CA CYS A 453 2.90 -4.28 7.04
C CYS A 453 4.30 -4.63 6.55
N VAL A 454 4.51 -5.82 5.99
CA VAL A 454 5.85 -6.35 5.68
C VAL A 454 6.64 -5.41 4.77
N PRO A 455 6.12 -4.91 3.63
CA PRO A 455 6.88 -3.99 2.78
C PRO A 455 7.35 -2.72 3.51
N ALA A 456 6.45 -2.11 4.30
CA ALA A 456 6.75 -0.91 5.07
C ALA A 456 7.75 -1.19 6.20
N ALA A 457 7.63 -2.33 6.89
CA ALA A 457 8.58 -2.77 7.90
C ALA A 457 9.96 -3.09 7.29
N THR A 458 10.02 -3.68 6.09
CA THR A 458 11.29 -3.90 5.37
C THR A 458 11.99 -2.58 5.07
N LEU A 459 11.25 -1.57 4.60
CA LEU A 459 11.80 -0.22 4.41
C LEU A 459 12.26 0.38 5.75
N TRP A 460 11.47 0.27 6.81
CA TRP A 460 11.83 0.76 8.14
C TRP A 460 13.14 0.14 8.63
N LEU A 461 13.32 -1.17 8.48
CA LEU A 461 14.56 -1.87 8.83
C LEU A 461 15.78 -1.35 8.05
N ALA A 462 15.60 -1.03 6.76
CA ALA A 462 16.67 -0.47 5.95
C ALA A 462 17.12 0.90 6.47
N VAL A 463 16.17 1.80 6.77
CA VAL A 463 16.47 3.13 7.33
C VAL A 463 17.13 3.01 8.71
N THR A 464 16.60 2.12 9.56
CA THR A 464 17.16 1.80 10.88
C THR A 464 18.62 1.34 10.79
N TYR A 465 18.95 0.47 9.84
CA TYR A 465 20.31 -0.01 9.62
C TYR A 465 21.27 1.13 9.25
N ASP A 466 20.86 2.02 8.34
CA ASP A 466 21.69 3.14 7.90
C ASP A 466 21.95 4.14 9.03
N GLU A 467 20.91 4.48 9.80
CA GLU A 467 21.01 5.37 10.98
C GLU A 467 21.95 4.81 12.07
N LEU A 468 21.92 3.50 12.30
CA LEU A 468 22.83 2.84 13.25
C LEU A 468 24.29 2.91 12.76
N CYS A 469 24.51 2.74 11.46
CA CYS A 469 25.84 2.77 10.84
C CYS A 469 26.39 4.21 10.77
N SER A 470 25.57 5.21 10.45
CA SER A 470 25.94 6.61 10.36
C SER A 470 26.34 7.19 11.73
N THR A 471 25.62 6.81 12.79
CA THR A 471 25.92 7.22 14.18
C THR A 471 27.29 6.73 14.63
N ARG A 472 27.68 5.51 14.25
CA ARG A 472 29.03 4.98 14.54
C ARG A 472 30.12 5.77 13.83
N ARG A 473 29.93 6.10 12.55
CA ARG A 473 30.88 6.90 11.78
C ARG A 473 31.08 8.30 12.37
N ARG A 474 30.00 8.96 12.82
CA ARG A 474 30.10 10.27 13.48
C ARG A 474 30.88 10.20 14.81
N ARG A 475 30.72 9.11 15.58
CA ARG A 475 31.48 8.91 16.82
C ARG A 475 32.96 8.59 16.56
N SER A 476 33.28 7.81 15.53
CA SER A 476 34.68 7.51 15.18
C SER A 476 35.40 8.68 14.51
N ALA A 477 34.67 9.54 13.81
CA ALA A 477 35.20 10.76 13.19
C ALA A 477 35.25 11.94 14.16
N TRP A 478 34.78 11.78 15.41
CA TRP A 478 34.94 12.81 16.43
C TRP A 478 36.41 12.85 16.84
N PRO A 479 37.20 13.89 16.47
CA PRO A 479 38.52 14.06 17.05
C PRO A 479 38.31 14.15 18.56
N GLY A 480 39.02 13.35 19.34
CA GLY A 480 38.88 13.32 20.80
C GLY A 480 38.86 14.74 21.39
N PRO A 481 38.26 14.92 22.58
CA PRO A 481 38.14 16.24 23.20
C PRO A 481 39.49 16.98 23.06
N PRO A 482 39.50 18.23 22.58
CA PRO A 482 40.73 18.95 22.32
C PRO A 482 41.60 18.82 23.55
N ARG A 483 42.78 18.19 23.40
CA ARG A 483 43.76 18.08 24.48
C ARG A 483 43.90 19.51 25.00
N ARG A 484 43.52 19.73 26.26
CA ARG A 484 43.73 21.03 26.93
C ARG A 484 45.22 21.30 26.82
N TYR A 485 45.62 22.10 25.85
CA TYR A 485 46.97 22.61 25.78
C TYR A 485 47.15 23.41 27.07
N GLY A 486 48.08 22.95 27.89
CA GLY A 486 48.39 23.55 29.18
C GLY A 486 48.53 25.05 29.00
N THR A 487 47.79 25.79 29.81
CA THR A 487 48.03 27.21 30.05
C THR A 487 49.48 27.36 30.46
N LYS A 488 50.34 27.80 29.54
CA LYS A 488 51.61 28.40 29.91
C LYS A 488 51.25 29.66 30.69
N SER A 489 51.50 29.64 31.98
CA SER A 489 51.54 30.83 32.83
C SER A 489 52.56 31.79 32.22
N LEU A 490 52.08 32.98 31.84
CA LEU A 490 52.93 34.15 31.61
C LEU A 490 53.33 34.76 32.94
#